data_AF-A0A011UGE7-F1
#
_entry.id   AF-A0A011UGE7-F1
#
_cell.length_a   1.000
_cell.length_b   1.000
_cell.length_c   1.000
_cell.angle_alpha   90.00
_cell.angle_beta   90.00
_cell.angle_gamma   90.00
#
_symmetry.space_group_name_H-M   'P 1'
#
loop_
_entity.id
_entity.type
_entity.pdbx_description
1 polymer ?
#
loop_
_entity_poly.entity_id
_entity_poly.type
_entity_poly.pdbx_seq_one_letter_code
_entity_poly.pdbx_strand_id
1 'polypeptide(L)'
;MTHMFNMRCRENGIEHRFTKINHPWTNGQVERMNRTIKDATVKRFHYDSHDQLRRHLRDFIDAYNFGRRLKTLKGLTPYEFICKRWTSEPDRFIINPIHQMPGLNT
;
A
#
# COMPACT_ATOMS: atom_id res chain seq x y z
N MET A 1 9.47 -27.08 14.11
CA MET A 1 8.11 -26.88 13.60
C MET A 1 8.08 -25.57 12.82
N THR A 2 7.85 -25.60 11.51
CA THR A 2 7.84 -24.38 10.68
C THR A 2 6.47 -23.72 10.76
N HIS A 3 6.42 -22.45 11.15
CA HIS A 3 5.17 -21.68 11.23
C HIS A 3 4.46 -21.62 9.86
N MET A 4 3.13 -21.75 9.84
CA MET A 4 2.32 -21.81 8.61
C MET A 4 2.58 -20.63 7.65
N PHE A 5 2.78 -19.43 8.19
CA PHE A 5 3.11 -18.26 7.38
C PHE A 5 4.44 -18.42 6.63
N ASN A 6 5.47 -18.95 7.30
CA ASN A 6 6.78 -19.17 6.68
C ASN A 6 6.71 -20.24 5.58
N MET A 7 5.83 -21.24 5.72
CA MET A 7 5.58 -22.22 4.67
C MET A 7 4.98 -21.55 3.43
N ARG A 8 3.93 -20.73 3.60
CA ARG A 8 3.30 -20.00 2.50
C ARG A 8 4.26 -19.03 1.80
N CYS A 9 5.12 -18.33 2.55
CA CYS A 9 6.15 -17.48 1.96
C CYS A 9 7.09 -18.28 1.05
N ARG A 10 7.57 -19.45 1.50
CA ARG A 10 8.44 -20.33 0.70
C ARG A 10 7.76 -20.85 -0.55
N GLU A 11 6.51 -21.31 -0.46
CA GLU A 11 5.73 -21.77 -1.61
C GLU A 11 5.57 -20.70 -2.69
N ASN A 12 5.56 -19.42 -2.31
CA ASN A 12 5.43 -18.28 -3.23
C ASN A 12 6.79 -17.64 -3.59
N GLY A 13 7.93 -18.24 -3.19
CA GLY A 13 9.25 -17.67 -3.43
C GLY A 13 9.50 -16.32 -2.72
N ILE A 14 8.75 -16.03 -1.66
CA ILE A 14 8.84 -14.78 -0.89
C ILE A 14 9.82 -14.99 0.26
N GLU A 15 10.87 -14.17 0.29
CA GLU A 15 11.77 -14.11 1.43
C GLU A 15 11.13 -13.35 2.60
N HIS A 16 10.96 -14.02 3.74
CA HIS A 16 10.43 -13.40 4.95
C HIS A 16 11.56 -12.80 5.79
N ARG A 17 11.63 -11.46 5.83
CA ARG A 17 12.63 -10.71 6.61
C ARG A 17 12.00 -10.04 7.82
N PHE A 18 12.69 -10.11 8.95
CA PHE A 18 12.30 -9.40 10.18
C PHE A 18 13.21 -8.20 10.43
N THR A 19 12.64 -7.15 11.01
CA THR A 19 13.41 -6.05 11.59
C THR A 19 14.13 -6.52 12.84
N LYS A 20 15.30 -5.93 13.13
CA LYS A 20 16.00 -6.20 14.38
C LYS A 20 15.17 -5.72 15.59
N ILE A 21 15.18 -6.49 16.67
CA ILE A 21 14.47 -6.18 17.91
C ILE A 21 14.93 -4.82 18.46
N ASN A 22 14.00 -3.98 18.91
CA ASN A 22 14.24 -2.62 19.43
C ASN A 22 14.76 -1.61 18.39
N HIS A 23 14.49 -1.83 17.10
CA HIS A 23 14.83 -0.89 16.01
C HIS A 23 13.60 -0.39 15.23
N PRO A 24 12.65 0.32 15.87
CA PRO A 24 11.37 0.70 15.28
C PRO A 24 11.50 1.59 14.04
N TRP A 25 12.58 2.38 13.92
CA TRP A 25 12.80 3.26 12.77
C TRP A 25 12.92 2.50 11.43
N THR A 26 13.28 1.22 11.46
CA THR A 26 13.32 0.36 10.26
C THR A 26 11.92 0.10 9.69
N ASN A 27 10.87 0.30 10.50
CA ASN A 27 9.47 0.19 10.10
C ASN A 27 8.81 1.57 9.84
N GLY A 28 9.60 2.64 9.77
CA GLY A 28 9.07 4.01 9.73
C GLY A 28 8.18 4.33 8.51
N GLN A 29 8.37 3.63 7.39
CA GLN A 29 7.53 3.81 6.20
C GLN A 29 6.08 3.38 6.44
N VAL A 30 5.86 2.17 6.98
CA VAL A 30 4.49 1.70 7.27
C VAL A 30 3.88 2.48 8.42
N GLU A 31 4.67 2.87 9.43
CA GLU A 31 4.18 3.70 10.53
C GLU A 31 3.71 5.08 10.06
N ARG A 32 4.45 5.70 9.12
CA ARG A 32 4.04 6.96 8.49
C ARG A 32 2.76 6.79 7.65
N MET A 33 2.63 5.69 6.90
CA MET A 33 1.41 5.40 6.15
C MET A 33 0.22 5.20 7.09
N ASN A 34 0.38 4.40 8.14
CA ASN A 34 -0.65 4.14 9.15
C ASN A 34 -1.12 5.45 9.82
N ARG A 35 -0.18 6.36 10.13
CA ARG A 35 -0.53 7.69 10.65
C ARG A 35 -1.34 8.49 9.64
N THR A 36 -0.93 8.50 8.37
CA THR A 36 -1.64 9.21 7.28
C THR A 36 -3.07 8.72 7.12
N ILE A 37 -3.29 7.40 7.14
CA ILE A 37 -4.63 6.79 7.08
C ILE A 37 -5.44 7.22 8.31
N LYS A 38 -4.89 7.09 9.52
CA LYS A 38 -5.60 7.44 10.76
C LYS A 38 -5.99 8.91 10.81
N ASP A 39 -5.08 9.79 10.42
CA ASP A 39 -5.30 11.24 10.40
C ASP A 39 -6.34 11.66 9.37
N ALA A 40 -6.49 10.92 8.27
CA ALA A 40 -7.49 11.18 7.24
C ALA A 40 -8.86 10.53 7.54
N THR A 41 -8.90 9.46 8.33
CA THR A 41 -10.11 8.66 8.57
C THR A 41 -10.56 8.74 10.04
N VAL A 42 -10.17 7.77 10.87
CA VAL A 42 -10.70 7.53 12.22
C VAL A 42 -10.47 8.66 13.22
N LYS A 43 -9.56 9.60 12.96
CA LYS A 43 -9.39 10.79 13.81
C LYS A 43 -10.29 11.96 13.43
N ARG A 44 -10.85 11.98 12.23
CA ARG A 44 -11.68 13.08 11.71
C ARG A 44 -13.16 12.76 11.67
N PHE A 45 -13.51 11.48 11.52
CA PHE A 45 -14.88 11.03 11.29
C PHE A 45 -15.28 10.00 12.33
N HIS A 46 -16.52 10.11 12.79
CA HIS A 46 -17.20 9.03 13.49
C HIS A 46 -17.83 8.07 12.47
N TYR A 47 -17.88 6.78 12.79
CA TYR A 47 -18.52 5.77 11.96
C TYR A 47 -19.52 5.00 12.79
N ASP A 48 -20.73 4.86 12.27
CA ASP A 48 -21.82 4.12 12.94
C ASP A 48 -21.68 2.61 12.73
N SER A 49 -20.88 2.19 11.73
CA SER A 49 -20.62 0.79 11.44
C SER A 49 -19.24 0.56 10.83
N HIS A 50 -18.75 -0.67 10.96
CA HIS A 50 -17.51 -1.09 10.29
C HIS A 50 -17.62 -1.03 8.76
N ASP A 51 -18.80 -1.18 8.18
CA ASP A 51 -18.98 -1.12 6.73
C ASP A 51 -18.85 0.30 6.19
N GLN A 52 -19.24 1.30 6.98
CA GLN A 52 -18.96 2.71 6.67
C GLN A 52 -17.45 2.99 6.69
N LEU A 53 -16.74 2.49 7.72
CA LEU A 53 -15.29 2.61 7.79
C LEU A 53 -14.60 1.91 6.61
N ARG A 54 -15.04 0.69 6.23
CA ARG A 54 -14.48 -0.05 5.09
C ARG A 54 -14.64 0.71 3.78
N ARG A 55 -15.82 1.28 3.52
CA ARG A 55 -16.06 2.12 2.33
C ARG A 55 -15.14 3.33 2.31
N HIS A 56 -15.09 4.10 3.40
CA HIS A 56 -14.24 5.28 3.45
C HIS A 56 -12.73 4.94 3.35
N LEU A 57 -12.28 3.83 3.94
CA LEU A 57 -10.91 3.36 3.77
C LEU A 57 -10.61 3.00 2.30
N ARG A 58 -11.56 2.38 1.60
CA ARG A 58 -11.43 2.08 0.17
C ARG A 58 -11.28 3.37 -0.64
N ASP A 59 -12.19 4.31 -0.44
CA ASP A 59 -12.17 5.61 -1.13
C ASP A 59 -10.86 6.36 -0.87
N PHE A 60 -10.38 6.33 0.38
CA PHE A 60 -9.09 6.94 0.73
C PHE A 60 -7.92 6.28 0.01
N ILE A 61 -7.87 4.94 -0.04
CA ILE A 61 -6.80 4.20 -0.72
C ILE A 61 -6.82 4.48 -2.22
N ASP A 62 -8.01 4.51 -2.84
CA ASP A 62 -8.14 4.79 -4.27
C ASP A 62 -7.73 6.23 -4.59
N ALA A 63 -8.22 7.21 -3.82
CA ALA A 63 -7.81 8.60 -3.97
C ALA A 63 -6.29 8.78 -3.76
N TYR A 64 -5.71 8.08 -2.78
CA TYR A 64 -4.27 8.15 -2.51
C TYR A 64 -3.43 7.55 -3.65
N ASN A 65 -3.80 6.36 -4.13
CA ASN A 65 -3.01 5.64 -5.13
C ASN A 65 -3.15 6.22 -6.54
N PHE A 66 -4.34 6.72 -6.88
CA PHE A 66 -4.65 7.12 -8.25
C PHE A 66 -4.89 8.62 -8.43
N GLY A 67 -5.33 9.33 -7.40
CA GLY A 67 -5.61 10.77 -7.47
C GLY A 67 -4.50 11.67 -6.89
N ARG A 68 -3.82 11.21 -5.83
CA ARG A 68 -2.88 12.05 -5.08
C ARG A 68 -1.48 12.06 -5.70
N ARG A 69 -1.09 13.21 -6.24
CA ARG A 69 0.30 13.46 -6.67
C ARG A 69 1.22 13.71 -5.49
N LEU A 70 2.34 12.99 -5.41
CA LEU A 70 3.29 13.08 -4.30
C LEU A 70 4.58 13.77 -4.70
N LYS A 71 5.01 14.78 -3.92
CA LYS A 71 6.28 15.50 -4.15
C LYS A 71 7.49 14.58 -4.15
N THR A 72 7.51 13.59 -3.25
CA THR A 72 8.58 12.58 -3.16
C THR A 72 8.69 11.71 -4.41
N LEU A 73 7.60 11.58 -5.17
CA LEU A 73 7.54 10.86 -6.44
C LEU A 73 7.64 11.80 -7.65
N LYS A 74 8.21 13.01 -7.47
CA LYS A 74 8.35 14.04 -8.51
C LYS A 74 7.00 14.43 -9.14
N GLY A 75 5.94 14.47 -8.34
CA GLY A 75 4.60 14.84 -8.78
C GLY A 75 3.80 13.71 -9.43
N LEU A 76 4.31 12.47 -9.43
CA LEU A 76 3.54 11.31 -9.86
C LEU A 76 2.58 10.84 -8.75
N THR A 77 1.48 10.20 -9.16
CA THR A 77 0.68 9.38 -8.26
C THR A 77 1.44 8.09 -7.93
N PRO A 78 1.15 7.41 -6.80
CA PRO A 78 1.73 6.11 -6.51
C PRO A 78 1.56 5.12 -7.67
N TYR A 79 0.38 5.08 -8.30
CA TYR A 79 0.13 4.21 -9.44
C TYR A 79 0.98 4.55 -10.66
N GLU A 80 1.03 5.83 -11.06
CA GLU A 80 1.87 6.28 -12.17
C GLU A 80 3.35 5.94 -11.94
N PHE A 81 3.82 6.09 -10.69
CA PHE A 81 5.18 5.73 -10.31
C PHE A 81 5.45 4.24 -10.46
N ILE A 82 4.53 3.37 -10.02
CA ILE A 82 4.65 1.92 -10.18
C ILE A 82 4.66 1.53 -11.65
N CYS A 83 3.76 2.07 -12.48
CA CYS A 83 3.75 1.82 -13.91
C CYS A 83 5.06 2.25 -14.58
N LYS A 84 5.56 3.44 -14.24
CA LYS A 84 6.85 3.93 -14.75
C LYS A 84 8.01 3.01 -14.35
N ARG A 85 8.03 2.53 -13.11
CA ARG A 85 9.05 1.59 -12.62
C ARG A 85 8.97 0.24 -13.30
N TRP A 86 7.77 -0.26 -13.54
CA TRP A 86 7.55 -1.48 -14.31
C TRP A 86 8.08 -1.34 -15.74
N THR A 87 7.82 -0.23 -16.42
CA THR A 87 8.33 -0.01 -17.78
C THR A 87 9.87 0.02 -17.84
N SER A 88 10.53 0.57 -16.81
CA SER A 88 12.00 0.64 -16.77
C SER A 88 12.69 -0.61 -16.22
N GLU A 89 12.03 -1.34 -15.31
CA GLU A 89 12.60 -2.46 -14.55
C GLU A 89 11.56 -3.60 -14.43
N PRO A 90 11.09 -4.20 -15.54
CA PRO A 90 9.98 -5.15 -15.53
C PRO A 90 10.27 -6.41 -14.72
N ASP A 91 11.52 -6.89 -14.71
CA ASP A 91 11.94 -8.11 -14.00
C ASP A 91 11.77 -8.03 -12.48
N ARG A 92 11.59 -6.82 -11.92
CA ARG A 92 11.33 -6.62 -10.48
C ARG A 92 9.88 -6.90 -10.09
N PHE A 93 9.00 -7.13 -11.06
CA PHE A 93 7.57 -7.29 -10.86
C PHE A 93 7.10 -8.64 -11.36
N ILE A 94 6.25 -9.29 -10.56
CA ILE A 94 5.62 -10.57 -10.94
C ILE A 94 4.41 -10.32 -11.87
N ILE A 95 3.78 -9.15 -11.78
CA ILE A 95 2.52 -8.81 -12.46
C ILE A 95 2.66 -7.47 -13.17
N ASN A 96 2.09 -7.36 -14.37
CA ASN A 96 1.97 -6.10 -15.10
C ASN A 96 0.87 -5.20 -14.48
N PRO A 97 1.21 -4.00 -13.96
CA PRO A 97 0.25 -3.11 -13.29
C PRO A 97 -0.57 -2.23 -14.24
N ILE A 98 -0.26 -2.19 -15.55
CA ILE A 98 -0.84 -1.23 -16.51
C ILE A 98 -2.37 -1.35 -16.61
N HIS A 99 -2.93 -2.53 -16.37
CA HIS A 99 -4.38 -2.75 -16.43
C HIS A 99 -5.13 -2.39 -15.13
N GLN A 100 -4.42 -2.00 -14.07
CA GLN A 100 -5.03 -1.71 -12.75
C GLN A 100 -5.56 -0.27 -12.63
N MET A 101 -5.76 0.44 -13.74
CA MET A 101 -6.45 1.73 -13.68
C MET A 101 -7.85 1.53 -13.08
N PRO A 102 -8.24 2.30 -12.05
CA PRO A 102 -9.63 2.34 -11.65
C PRO A 102 -10.41 2.85 -12.86
N GLY A 103 -11.49 2.14 -13.21
CA GLY A 103 -12.44 2.63 -14.21
C GLY A 103 -13.06 3.97 -13.77
N LEU A 104 -13.99 4.49 -14.55
CA LEU A 104 -14.76 5.67 -14.15
C LEU A 104 -15.35 5.47 -12.74
N ASN A 105 -15.15 6.46 -11.86
CA ASN A 105 -15.82 6.51 -10.56
C ASN A 105 -17.33 6.45 -10.84
N THR A 106 -17.97 5.33 -10.51
CA THR A 106 -19.42 5.16 -10.58
C THR A 106 -19.99 5.35 -9.20
#